data_AF-A0A0V8QIA4-F1
#
_entry.id   AF-A0A0V8QIA4-F1
#
_cell.length_a   1.000
_cell.length_b   1.000
_cell.length_c   1.000
_cell.angle_alpha   90.00
_cell.angle_beta   90.00
_cell.angle_gamma   90.00
#
_symmetry.space_group_name_H-M   'P 1'
#
loop_
_entity.id
_entity.type
_entity.pdbx_description
1 polymer ?
#
loop_
_entity_poly.entity_id
_entity_poly.type
_entity_poly.pdbx_seq_one_letter_code
_entity_poly.pdbx_strand_id
1 'polypeptide(L)'
;MHLMPVYGFQNKQYSGKVETWKDALQIYEQIILSGYRIEIEPFYSLYRKIRYPHTFFTSFYPCNAGIENICIGDDGRYYLCNHFVGGEAIGEYNTGIPNNKTISQFIKKISGNSICGECIYLRLCGGTCYHKLFMDKAPTTMDDCTNWIEIIKMVIRSYVRLSLINPHALDMLCDTNKGWKKVGRDEINRNINRQIYNMEERGIN
;
A
#
# COMPACT_ATOMS: atom_id res chain seq x y z
N MET A 1 -2.94 3.49 16.81
CA MET A 1 -2.85 4.01 15.43
C MET A 1 -4.13 4.77 15.14
N HIS A 2 -4.07 6.07 14.84
CA HIS A 2 -5.28 6.82 14.49
C HIS A 2 -5.55 6.64 13.00
N LEU A 3 -6.68 6.03 12.65
CA LEU A 3 -7.17 6.03 11.27
C LEU A 3 -7.65 7.45 10.97
N MET A 4 -7.05 8.11 9.99
CA MET A 4 -7.51 9.43 9.56
C MET A 4 -8.96 9.33 9.09
N PRO A 5 -9.79 10.37 9.34
CA PRO A 5 -11.17 10.37 8.87
C PRO A 5 -11.18 10.25 7.34
N VAL A 6 -11.92 9.26 6.86
CA VAL A 6 -12.11 9.08 5.42
C VAL A 6 -13.26 9.97 5.01
N TYR A 7 -12.91 11.12 4.43
CA TYR A 7 -13.87 12.06 3.88
C TYR A 7 -14.82 11.33 2.92
N GLY A 8 -16.13 11.40 3.19
CA GLY A 8 -17.16 10.71 2.41
C GLY A 8 -17.75 9.45 3.07
N PHE A 9 -17.21 8.98 4.20
CA PHE A 9 -17.84 7.94 5.02
C PHE A 9 -18.99 8.55 5.85
N GLN A 10 -20.11 8.87 5.21
CA GLN A 10 -21.30 9.38 5.93
C GLN A 10 -21.79 8.32 6.94
N ASN A 11 -21.66 8.66 8.23
CA ASN A 11 -22.29 8.06 9.41
C ASN A 11 -21.76 6.74 9.97
N LYS A 12 -20.51 6.34 9.70
CA LYS A 12 -19.83 5.30 10.50
C LYS A 12 -18.40 5.71 10.81
N GLN A 13 -18.23 6.57 11.81
CA GLN A 13 -16.93 6.72 12.45
C GLN A 13 -16.65 5.39 13.15
N TYR A 14 -15.64 4.65 12.68
CA TYR A 14 -15.19 3.45 13.40
C TYR A 14 -14.62 3.92 14.74
N SER A 15 -15.41 3.81 15.80
CA SER A 15 -15.08 4.23 17.17
C SER A 15 -14.32 3.15 17.95
N GLY A 16 -13.89 2.08 17.28
CA GLY A 16 -13.09 1.03 17.88
C GLY A 16 -11.65 1.51 18.09
N LYS A 17 -11.12 1.30 19.31
CA LYS A 17 -9.70 1.55 19.59
C LYS A 17 -8.88 0.51 18.81
N VAL A 18 -8.07 0.98 17.86
CA VAL A 18 -7.12 0.13 17.13
C VAL A 18 -5.83 0.03 17.96
N GLU A 19 -5.66 -1.10 18.63
CA GLU A 19 -4.50 -1.36 19.49
C GLU A 19 -3.39 -2.12 18.74
N THR A 20 -3.76 -2.98 17.79
CA THR A 20 -2.82 -3.82 17.03
C THR A 20 -3.03 -3.75 15.52
N TRP A 21 -2.02 -4.19 14.75
CA TRP A 21 -2.13 -4.40 13.30
C TRP A 21 -3.21 -5.41 12.93
N LYS A 22 -3.48 -6.37 13.82
CA LYS A 22 -4.51 -7.39 13.60
C LYS A 22 -5.90 -6.77 13.67
N ASP A 23 -6.13 -5.90 14.64
CA ASP A 23 -7.41 -5.17 14.77
C ASP A 23 -7.65 -4.27 13.57
N ALA A 24 -6.60 -3.56 13.13
CA ALA A 24 -6.66 -2.72 11.93
C ALA A 24 -7.02 -3.53 10.68
N LEU A 25 -6.39 -4.69 10.50
CA LEU A 25 -6.65 -5.57 9.34
C LEU A 25 -8.06 -6.15 9.40
N GLN A 26 -8.55 -6.57 10.57
CA GLN A 26 -9.92 -7.06 10.73
C GLN A 26 -10.96 -5.98 10.41
N ILE A 27 -10.74 -4.74 10.86
CA ILE A 27 -11.60 -3.61 10.49
C ILE A 27 -11.58 -3.41 8.98
N TYR A 28 -10.40 -3.46 8.37
CA TYR A 28 -10.28 -3.26 6.93
C TYR A 28 -10.99 -4.35 6.11
N GLU A 29 -10.88 -5.62 6.53
CA GLU A 29 -11.64 -6.73 5.94
C GLU A 29 -13.14 -6.51 6.04
N GLN A 30 -13.65 -6.07 7.20
CA GLN A 30 -15.07 -5.75 7.37
C GLN A 30 -15.51 -4.65 6.41
N ILE A 31 -14.69 -3.62 6.23
CA ILE A 31 -14.97 -2.52 5.30
C ILE A 31 -15.06 -3.06 3.86
N ILE A 32 -14.08 -3.85 3.43
CA ILE A 32 -14.06 -4.49 2.11
C ILE A 32 -15.31 -5.38 1.90
N LEU A 33 -15.60 -6.26 2.85
CA LEU A 33 -16.75 -7.17 2.78
C LEU A 33 -18.08 -6.42 2.77
N SER A 34 -18.16 -5.25 3.40
CA SER A 34 -19.37 -4.42 3.41
C SER A 34 -19.59 -3.58 2.15
N GLY A 35 -18.72 -3.71 1.13
CA GLY A 35 -18.91 -3.03 -0.16
C GLY A 35 -18.28 -1.65 -0.26
N TYR A 36 -17.53 -1.19 0.75
CA TYR A 36 -16.88 0.11 0.68
C TYR A 36 -15.42 -0.02 0.25
N ARG A 37 -15.00 1.00 -0.49
CA ARG A 37 -13.60 1.21 -0.83
C ARG A 37 -13.02 2.29 0.08
N ILE A 38 -12.00 1.90 0.83
CA ILE A 38 -11.15 2.78 1.63
C ILE A 38 -9.70 2.40 1.36
N GLU A 39 -8.80 3.37 1.31
CA GLU A 39 -7.37 3.11 1.12
C GLU A 39 -6.70 3.21 2.49
N ILE A 40 -6.53 2.06 3.15
CA ILE A 40 -5.77 1.96 4.40
C ILE A 40 -4.41 1.36 4.07
N GLU A 41 -3.37 2.19 4.13
CA GLU A 41 -1.99 1.72 3.98
C GLU A 41 -1.50 1.06 5.29
N PRO A 42 -0.74 -0.05 5.21
CA PRO A 42 -0.18 -0.65 4.00
C PRO A 42 -1.07 -1.73 3.34
N PHE A 43 -2.24 -2.01 3.90
CA PHE A 43 -3.06 -3.13 3.46
C PHE A 43 -3.54 -2.98 2.02
N TYR A 44 -4.01 -1.79 1.65
CA TYR A 44 -4.46 -1.48 0.29
C TYR A 44 -3.37 -1.77 -0.76
N SER A 45 -2.16 -1.23 -0.57
CA SER A 45 -1.05 -1.47 -1.50
C SER A 45 -0.63 -2.93 -1.54
N LEU A 46 -0.57 -3.62 -0.40
CA LEU A 46 -0.20 -5.03 -0.34
C LEU A 46 -1.23 -5.93 -1.06
N TYR A 47 -2.53 -5.74 -0.85
CA TYR A 47 -3.55 -6.50 -1.59
C TYR A 47 -3.44 -6.32 -3.10
N ARG A 48 -3.19 -5.09 -3.56
CA ARG A 48 -3.04 -4.79 -5.00
C ARG A 48 -1.80 -5.44 -5.59
N LYS A 49 -0.66 -5.39 -4.89
CA LYS A 49 0.56 -6.09 -5.30
C LYS A 49 0.37 -7.60 -5.39
N ILE A 50 -0.38 -8.20 -4.45
CA ILE A 50 -0.70 -9.64 -4.48
C ILE A 50 -1.64 -9.97 -5.64
N ARG A 51 -2.68 -9.14 -5.87
CA ARG A 51 -3.70 -9.40 -6.89
C ARG A 51 -3.22 -9.16 -8.33
N TYR A 52 -2.39 -8.15 -8.56
CA TYR A 52 -1.83 -7.80 -9.88
C TYR A 52 -0.32 -7.62 -9.84
N PRO A 53 0.42 -8.73 -9.71
CA PRO A 53 1.89 -8.69 -9.66
C PRO A 53 2.52 -8.15 -10.95
N HIS A 54 1.79 -8.12 -12.07
CA HIS A 54 2.26 -7.60 -13.35
C HIS A 54 1.92 -6.12 -13.58
N THR A 55 0.90 -5.59 -12.91
CA THR A 55 0.41 -4.21 -13.13
C THR A 55 0.97 -3.25 -12.09
N PHE A 56 0.98 -3.68 -10.83
CA PHE A 56 1.77 -2.98 -9.82
C PHE A 56 3.15 -3.56 -9.97
N PHE A 57 4.06 -2.78 -10.58
CA PHE A 57 5.48 -3.10 -10.53
C PHE A 57 5.76 -3.54 -9.10
N THR A 58 6.12 -4.82 -8.95
CA THR A 58 6.73 -5.36 -7.75
C THR A 58 8.05 -4.63 -7.61
N SER A 59 7.95 -3.39 -7.18
CA SER A 59 9.03 -2.46 -7.20
C SER A 59 10.00 -2.99 -6.17
N PHE A 60 11.24 -3.23 -6.58
CA PHE A 60 12.37 -3.43 -5.66
C PHE A 60 12.67 -2.16 -4.85
N TYR A 61 11.79 -1.16 -4.97
CA TYR A 61 11.88 0.15 -4.37
C TYR A 61 10.74 0.35 -3.37
N PRO A 62 11.05 0.97 -2.22
CA PRO A 62 10.14 1.09 -1.07
C PRO A 62 8.97 2.03 -1.35
N CYS A 63 9.08 2.86 -2.39
CA CYS A 63 8.17 3.93 -2.75
C CYS A 63 8.40 4.33 -4.23
N ASN A 64 7.60 5.26 -4.73
CA ASN A 64 7.66 5.71 -6.13
C ASN A 64 8.67 6.85 -6.38
N ALA A 65 9.44 7.24 -5.35
CA ALA A 65 10.38 8.35 -5.36
C ALA A 65 11.46 8.16 -6.44
N GLY A 66 11.54 9.11 -7.37
CA GLY A 66 12.42 9.04 -8.54
C GLY A 66 11.94 8.14 -9.68
N ILE A 67 10.75 7.54 -9.58
CA ILE A 67 10.17 6.67 -10.63
C ILE A 67 8.97 7.36 -11.26
N GLU A 68 7.94 7.62 -10.45
CA GLU A 68 6.70 8.27 -10.89
C GLU A 68 6.51 9.63 -10.21
N ASN A 69 7.26 9.91 -9.15
CA ASN A 69 7.23 11.20 -8.47
C ASN A 69 8.64 11.72 -8.19
N ILE A 70 8.79 13.03 -8.37
CA ILE A 70 9.90 13.84 -7.87
C ILE A 70 9.28 15.07 -7.22
N CYS A 71 9.98 15.68 -6.28
CA CYS A 71 9.56 16.90 -5.61
C CYS A 71 10.35 18.09 -6.18
N ILE A 72 9.73 19.26 -6.23
CA ILE A 72 10.42 20.53 -6.47
C ILE A 72 10.40 21.34 -5.17
N GLY A 73 11.56 21.81 -4.73
CA GLY A 73 11.69 22.71 -3.58
C GLY A 73 11.36 24.16 -3.93
N ASP A 74 11.18 24.98 -2.91
CA ASP A 74 11.08 26.45 -3.03
C ASP A 74 12.40 27.08 -3.50
N ASP A 75 13.51 26.38 -3.35
CA ASP A 75 14.83 26.72 -3.90
C ASP A 75 14.97 26.42 -5.40
N GLY A 76 13.91 25.93 -6.06
CA GLY A 76 13.90 25.57 -7.47
C GLY A 76 14.63 24.27 -7.79
N ARG A 77 15.05 23.49 -6.79
CA ARG A 77 15.75 22.22 -7.03
C ARG A 77 14.79 21.04 -7.06
N TYR A 78 15.17 20.02 -7.81
CA TYR A 78 14.48 18.75 -7.82
C TYR A 78 15.04 17.81 -6.75
N TYR A 79 14.13 17.12 -6.07
CA TYR A 79 14.42 16.18 -5.01
C TYR A 79 13.72 14.85 -5.26
N LEU A 80 14.26 13.76 -4.72
CA LEU A 80 13.70 12.42 -4.94
C LEU A 80 12.27 12.28 -4.38
N CYS A 81 11.99 12.89 -3.24
CA CYS A 81 10.63 13.09 -2.70
C CYS A 81 10.64 14.27 -1.72
N ASN A 82 9.47 14.63 -1.20
CA ASN A 82 9.30 15.79 -0.30
C ASN A 82 10.19 15.73 0.95
N HIS A 83 10.54 14.53 1.42
CA HIS A 83 11.43 14.37 2.59
C HIS A 83 12.89 14.75 2.29
N PHE A 84 13.29 14.83 1.01
CA PHE A 84 14.65 15.23 0.62
C PHE A 84 14.81 16.75 0.47
N VAL A 85 13.72 17.52 0.53
CA VAL A 85 13.77 18.99 0.38
C VAL A 85 14.67 19.59 1.47
N GLY A 86 15.58 20.48 1.06
CA GLY A 86 16.64 21.02 1.93
C GLY A 86 17.88 20.11 2.08
N GLY A 87 17.87 18.92 1.48
CA GLY A 87 19.00 17.99 1.42
C GLY A 87 19.74 17.99 0.08
N GLU A 88 20.29 16.84 -0.31
CA GLU A 88 20.96 16.68 -1.61
C GLU A 88 19.94 16.62 -2.75
N ALA A 89 20.06 17.55 -3.70
CA ALA A 89 19.20 17.62 -4.87
C ALA A 89 19.63 16.67 -5.99
N ILE A 90 18.68 16.26 -6.83
CA ILE A 90 18.91 15.43 -8.04
C ILE A 90 18.94 16.25 -9.34
N GLY A 91 18.74 17.57 -9.26
CA GLY A 91 18.84 18.50 -10.37
C GLY A 91 18.20 19.86 -10.06
N GLU A 92 18.10 20.73 -11.06
CA GLU A 92 17.54 22.08 -10.95
C GLU A 92 16.52 22.34 -12.05
N TYR A 93 15.45 23.09 -11.75
CA TYR A 93 14.33 23.30 -12.68
C TYR A 93 14.73 23.95 -14.01
N ASN A 94 15.73 24.83 -13.99
CA ASN A 94 16.25 25.53 -15.16
C ASN A 94 17.10 24.63 -16.08
N THR A 95 17.58 23.48 -15.59
CA THR A 95 18.37 22.50 -16.37
C THR A 95 17.51 21.44 -17.05
N GLY A 96 16.18 21.50 -16.84
CA GLY A 96 15.23 20.48 -17.28
C GLY A 96 15.05 19.36 -16.26
N ILE A 97 14.09 18.46 -16.53
CA ILE A 97 13.76 17.35 -15.63
C ILE A 97 14.95 16.37 -15.59
N PRO A 98 15.41 15.94 -14.39
CA PRO A 98 16.48 14.95 -14.25
C PRO A 98 16.15 13.68 -15.02
N ASN A 99 17.10 13.20 -15.81
CA ASN A 99 16.92 11.97 -16.57
C ASN A 99 17.04 10.72 -15.67
N ASN A 100 16.60 9.58 -16.19
CA ASN A 100 16.63 8.30 -15.48
C ASN A 100 18.03 7.88 -15.01
N LYS A 101 19.09 8.28 -15.72
CA LYS A 101 20.47 7.93 -15.35
C LYS A 101 20.89 8.68 -14.08
N THR A 102 20.62 9.98 -14.00
CA THR A 102 20.89 10.81 -12.81
C THR A 102 20.15 10.26 -11.60
N ILE A 103 18.85 9.98 -11.75
CA ILE A 103 18.03 9.44 -10.67
C ILE A 103 18.54 8.06 -10.22
N SER A 104 18.82 7.16 -11.18
CA SER A 104 19.32 5.82 -10.87
C SER A 104 20.68 5.85 -10.15
N GLN A 105 21.57 6.77 -10.53
CA GLN A 105 22.86 6.94 -9.87
C GLN A 105 22.69 7.43 -8.42
N PHE A 106 21.79 8.39 -8.21
CA PHE A 106 21.47 8.88 -6.86
C PHE A 106 20.89 7.76 -5.99
N ILE A 107 19.93 6.99 -6.51
CA ILE A 107 19.34 5.84 -5.81
C ILE A 107 20.41 4.78 -5.48
N LYS A 108 21.33 4.48 -6.41
CA LYS A 108 22.43 3.54 -6.17
C LYS A 108 23.38 4.02 -5.07
N LYS A 109 23.69 5.33 -5.06
CA LYS A 109 24.53 5.96 -4.03
C LYS A 109 23.95 5.76 -2.63
N ILE A 110 22.64 5.93 -2.46
CA ILE A 110 21.97 5.79 -1.15
C ILE A 110 21.64 4.33 -0.77
N SER A 111 21.51 3.42 -1.74
CA SER A 111 21.05 2.04 -1.50
C SER A 111 22.19 1.04 -1.20
N GLY A 112 23.43 1.52 -1.04
CA GLY A 112 24.65 0.71 -1.10
C GLY A 112 24.82 -0.45 -0.11
N ASN A 113 23.96 -0.60 0.90
CA ASN A 113 24.12 -1.59 1.99
C ASN A 113 22.81 -2.28 2.45
N SER A 114 21.87 -2.54 1.54
CA SER A 114 20.60 -3.19 1.95
C SER A 114 20.75 -4.71 2.11
N ILE A 115 20.32 -5.26 3.25
CA ILE A 115 20.19 -6.72 3.52
C ILE A 115 19.09 -7.40 2.67
N CYS A 116 18.51 -6.70 1.70
CA CYS A 116 17.33 -7.14 0.96
C CYS A 116 17.64 -8.18 -0.13
N GLY A 117 18.91 -8.38 -0.50
CA GLY A 117 19.32 -9.18 -1.67
C GLY A 117 18.80 -10.63 -1.70
N GLU A 118 18.55 -11.23 -0.53
CA GLU A 118 18.06 -12.61 -0.41
C GLU A 118 16.61 -12.70 0.14
N CYS A 119 15.95 -11.56 0.39
CA CYS A 119 14.63 -11.54 1.01
C CYS A 119 13.51 -11.88 0.01
N ILE A 120 12.81 -13.00 0.23
CA ILE A 120 11.67 -13.41 -0.61
C ILE A 120 10.48 -12.44 -0.57
N TYR A 121 10.38 -11.60 0.47
CA TYR A 121 9.33 -10.60 0.63
C TYR A 121 9.66 -9.26 -0.01
N LEU A 122 10.85 -9.10 -0.60
CA LEU A 122 11.31 -7.83 -1.20
C LEU A 122 10.33 -7.31 -2.26
N ARG A 123 9.73 -8.21 -3.05
CA ARG A 123 8.75 -7.83 -4.09
C ARG A 123 7.46 -7.22 -3.53
N LEU A 124 7.14 -7.49 -2.26
CA LEU A 124 5.97 -6.92 -1.58
C LEU A 124 6.37 -5.68 -0.77
N CYS A 125 7.49 -5.72 -0.04
CA CYS A 125 7.90 -4.60 0.80
C CYS A 125 8.57 -3.45 0.01
N GLY A 126 9.28 -3.75 -1.07
CA GLY A 126 10.10 -2.78 -1.81
C GLY A 126 11.39 -2.34 -1.10
N GLY A 127 11.66 -2.83 0.11
CA GLY A 127 12.86 -2.49 0.88
C GLY A 127 12.68 -1.26 1.77
N THR A 128 13.79 -0.64 2.15
CA THR A 128 13.81 0.50 3.07
C THR A 128 13.62 1.83 2.34
N CYS A 129 12.78 2.72 2.88
CA CYS A 129 12.62 4.09 2.41
C CYS A 129 13.96 4.79 2.12
N TYR A 130 14.09 5.37 0.92
CA TYR A 130 15.30 6.09 0.50
C TYR A 130 15.70 7.23 1.42
N HIS A 131 14.74 7.99 1.95
CA HIS A 131 15.05 9.07 2.89
C HIS A 131 15.62 8.52 4.20
N LYS A 132 15.13 7.37 4.68
CA LYS A 132 15.71 6.71 5.85
C LYS A 132 17.14 6.25 5.58
N LEU A 133 17.39 5.64 4.41
CA LEU A 133 18.75 5.26 3.98
C LEU A 133 19.67 6.47 3.89
N PHE A 134 19.22 7.56 3.26
CA PHE A 134 19.98 8.80 3.11
C PHE A 134 20.36 9.43 4.45
N MET A 135 19.47 9.35 5.44
CA MET A 135 19.72 9.89 6.79
C MET A 135 20.53 8.95 7.69
N ASP A 136 21.03 7.81 7.17
CA ASP A 136 21.60 6.70 7.96
C ASP A 136 20.67 6.21 9.08
N LYS A 137 19.36 6.40 8.89
CA LYS A 137 18.25 5.95 9.76
C LYS A 137 17.49 4.78 9.14
N ALA A 138 18.08 4.13 8.14
CA ALA A 138 17.58 2.85 7.67
C ALA A 138 17.54 1.88 8.86
N PRO A 139 16.64 0.90 8.87
CA PRO A 139 16.74 -0.18 9.83
C PRO A 139 18.14 -0.78 9.72
N THR A 140 18.96 -0.50 10.72
CA THR A 140 20.26 -1.15 10.92
C THR A 140 20.06 -2.50 11.61
N THR A 141 18.84 -2.78 12.05
CA THR A 141 18.46 -3.99 12.78
C THR A 141 17.41 -4.81 12.01
N MET A 142 17.45 -6.11 12.22
CA MET A 142 16.52 -7.09 11.65
C MET A 142 15.06 -6.87 12.12
N ASP A 143 14.83 -6.06 13.16
CA ASP A 143 13.56 -5.98 13.88
C ASP A 143 12.46 -5.24 13.11
N ASP A 144 12.75 -4.10 12.49
CA ASP A 144 11.77 -3.40 11.64
C ASP A 144 11.41 -4.24 10.41
N CYS A 145 12.40 -4.94 9.84
CA CYS A 145 12.18 -5.87 8.74
C CYS A 145 11.29 -7.04 9.17
N THR A 146 11.54 -7.61 10.35
CA THR A 146 10.76 -8.71 10.93
C THR A 146 9.31 -8.30 11.18
N ASN A 147 9.10 -7.14 11.81
CA ASN A 147 7.77 -6.58 12.04
C ASN A 147 7.01 -6.37 10.72
N TRP A 148 7.69 -5.85 9.70
CA TRP A 148 7.10 -5.65 8.38
C TRP A 148 6.74 -6.97 7.69
N ILE A 149 7.62 -7.97 7.76
CA ILE A 149 7.37 -9.31 7.23
C ILE A 149 6.15 -9.94 7.90
N GLU A 150 5.97 -9.76 9.22
CA GLU A 150 4.78 -10.28 9.90
C GLU A 150 3.49 -9.60 9.43
N ILE A 151 3.50 -8.28 9.20
CA ILE A 151 2.38 -7.57 8.58
C ILE A 151 2.10 -8.12 7.17
N ILE A 152 3.13 -8.33 6.35
CA ILE A 152 2.97 -8.93 5.01
C ILE A 152 2.34 -10.32 5.10
N LYS A 153 2.83 -11.19 5.99
CA LYS A 153 2.25 -12.53 6.21
C LYS A 153 0.79 -12.45 6.65
N MET A 154 0.43 -11.50 7.51
CA MET A 154 -0.95 -11.26 7.92
C MET A 154 -1.82 -10.87 6.73
N VAL A 155 -1.36 -9.95 5.88
CA VAL A 155 -2.11 -9.53 4.69
C VAL A 155 -2.23 -10.65 3.67
N ILE A 156 -1.20 -11.47 3.45
CA ILE A 156 -1.28 -12.64 2.56
C ILE A 156 -2.36 -13.61 3.07
N ARG A 157 -2.35 -13.96 4.36
CA ARG A 157 -3.37 -14.85 4.95
C ARG A 157 -4.77 -14.26 4.81
N SER A 158 -4.90 -12.96 5.05
CA SER A 158 -6.16 -12.25 4.89
C SER A 158 -6.65 -12.25 3.44
N TYR A 159 -5.77 -12.00 2.48
CA TYR A 159 -6.08 -12.01 1.05
C TYR A 159 -6.60 -13.37 0.60
N VAL A 160 -5.88 -14.44 0.98
CA VAL A 160 -6.31 -15.81 0.69
C VAL A 160 -7.70 -16.05 1.26
N ARG A 161 -7.94 -15.69 2.53
CA ARG A 161 -9.26 -15.84 3.15
C ARG A 161 -10.35 -15.05 2.41
N LEU A 162 -10.14 -13.77 2.11
CA LEU A 162 -11.10 -12.94 1.38
C LEU A 162 -11.36 -13.50 -0.02
N SER A 163 -10.34 -14.03 -0.70
CA SER A 163 -10.48 -14.64 -2.02
C SER A 163 -11.34 -15.90 -2.02
N LEU A 164 -11.41 -16.60 -0.89
CA LEU A 164 -12.26 -17.77 -0.71
C LEU A 164 -13.71 -17.39 -0.33
N ILE A 165 -13.88 -16.34 0.49
CA ILE A 165 -15.21 -15.92 0.98
C ILE A 165 -15.96 -15.08 -0.07
N ASN A 166 -15.31 -14.05 -0.61
CA ASN A 166 -15.92 -13.14 -1.58
C ASN A 166 -14.82 -12.56 -2.50
N PRO A 167 -14.45 -13.28 -3.57
CA PRO A 167 -13.41 -12.81 -4.49
C PRO A 167 -13.77 -11.48 -5.16
N HIS A 168 -15.06 -11.18 -5.34
CA HIS A 168 -15.50 -9.89 -5.91
C HIS A 168 -15.25 -8.69 -4.98
N ALA A 169 -15.19 -8.90 -3.67
CA ALA A 169 -14.83 -7.83 -2.75
C ALA A 169 -13.40 -7.34 -3.00
N LEU A 170 -12.51 -8.22 -3.48
CA LEU A 170 -11.16 -7.85 -3.87
C LEU A 170 -11.14 -7.04 -5.17
N ASP A 171 -12.06 -7.29 -6.11
CA ASP A 171 -12.14 -6.52 -7.36
C ASP A 171 -12.39 -5.02 -7.09
N MET A 172 -13.03 -4.66 -5.97
CA MET A 172 -13.22 -3.26 -5.57
C MET A 172 -11.92 -2.52 -5.25
N LEU A 173 -10.85 -3.24 -4.90
CA LEU A 173 -9.52 -2.65 -4.68
C LEU A 173 -8.83 -2.25 -5.99
N CYS A 174 -9.44 -2.57 -7.12
CA CYS A 174 -8.76 -2.73 -8.40
C CYS A 174 -9.36 -1.88 -9.53
N ASP A 175 -10.51 -1.25 -9.31
CA ASP A 175 -11.19 -0.49 -10.36
C ASP A 175 -10.45 0.85 -10.57
N THR A 176 -9.50 0.82 -11.52
CA THR A 176 -8.73 1.96 -11.99
C THR A 176 -9.28 2.56 -13.29
N ASN A 177 -10.39 2.03 -13.84
CA ASN A 177 -10.86 2.42 -15.18
C ASN A 177 -12.38 2.56 -15.38
N LYS A 178 -13.18 2.76 -14.32
CA LYS A 178 -14.57 3.20 -14.47
C LYS A 178 -14.80 4.45 -13.65
N GLY A 179 -14.96 5.58 -14.34
CA GLY A 179 -15.66 6.72 -13.76
C GLY A 179 -16.94 6.21 -13.10
N TRP A 180 -17.05 6.48 -11.81
CA TRP A 180 -18.28 6.51 -11.03
C TRP A 180 -19.49 5.78 -11.65
N LYS A 181 -19.76 4.57 -11.17
CA LYS A 181 -21.12 4.24 -10.75
C LYS A 181 -21.05 3.81 -9.29
N LYS A 182 -21.65 4.62 -8.41
CA LYS A 182 -22.05 4.18 -7.07
C LYS A 182 -22.87 2.91 -7.28
N VAL A 183 -22.27 1.73 -7.09
CA VAL A 183 -23.07 0.52 -6.90
C VAL A 183 -23.78 0.76 -5.59
N GLY A 184 -25.10 0.92 -5.66
CA GLY A 184 -25.91 1.25 -4.50
C GLY A 184 -25.68 0.21 -3.41
N ARG A 185 -25.52 0.68 -2.18
CA ARG A 185 -25.39 -0.12 -0.94
C ARG A 185 -26.41 -1.28 -0.88
N ASP A 186 -27.55 -1.12 -1.54
CA ASP A 186 -28.67 -2.07 -1.59
C ASP A 186 -28.48 -3.26 -2.54
N GLU A 187 -27.58 -3.17 -3.52
CA GLU A 187 -27.31 -4.24 -4.49
C GLU A 187 -26.23 -5.20 -3.95
N ILE A 188 -25.24 -4.66 -3.25
CA ILE A 188 -24.19 -5.45 -2.57
C ILE A 188 -24.80 -6.25 -1.40
N ASN A 189 -25.65 -5.62 -0.57
CA ASN A 189 -26.32 -6.30 0.54
C ASN A 189 -27.24 -7.44 0.06
N ARG A 190 -27.91 -7.29 -1.09
CA ARG A 190 -28.72 -8.36 -1.68
C ARG A 190 -27.90 -9.56 -2.15
N ASN A 191 -26.72 -9.32 -2.73
CA ASN A 191 -25.84 -10.39 -3.19
C ASN A 191 -25.14 -11.12 -2.03
N ILE A 192 -24.74 -10.39 -0.98
CA ILE A 192 -24.14 -10.97 0.23
C ILE A 192 -25.15 -11.87 0.96
N ASN A 193 -26.38 -11.37 1.19
CA ASN A 193 -27.41 -12.17 1.85
C ASN A 193 -27.77 -13.42 1.04
N ARG A 194 -27.74 -13.34 -0.30
CA ARG A 194 -27.99 -14.50 -1.18
C ARG A 194 -26.83 -15.50 -1.15
N GLN A 195 -25.59 -15.04 -1.00
CA GLN A 195 -24.42 -15.92 -0.88
C GLN A 195 -24.34 -16.60 0.48
N ILE A 196 -24.60 -15.88 1.57
CA ILE A 196 -24.66 -16.45 2.94
C ILE A 196 -25.75 -17.52 3.02
N TYR A 197 -26.95 -17.23 2.50
CA TYR A 197 -28.04 -18.19 2.44
C TYR A 197 -27.66 -19.48 1.67
N ASN A 198 -26.94 -19.35 0.54
CA ASN A 198 -26.48 -20.50 -0.25
C ASN A 198 -25.33 -21.28 0.42
N MET A 199 -24.58 -20.67 1.34
CA MET A 199 -23.52 -21.34 2.12
C MET A 199 -24.12 -22.14 3.29
N GLU A 200 -25.14 -21.58 3.94
CA GLU A 200 -25.92 -22.25 5.00
C GLU A 200 -26.66 -23.48 4.46
N GLU A 201 -27.28 -23.40 3.28
CA GLU A 201 -27.91 -24.56 2.62
C GLU A 201 -26.92 -25.67 2.21
N ARG A 202 -25.63 -25.33 2.07
CA ARG A 202 -24.58 -26.29 1.69
C ARG A 202 -23.78 -26.83 2.88
N GLY A 203 -24.10 -26.40 4.11
CA GLY A 203 -23.42 -26.87 5.33
C GLY A 203 -21.94 -26.50 5.40
N ILE A 204 -21.52 -25.45 4.69
CA ILE A 204 -20.13 -24.97 4.68
C ILE A 204 -20.05 -23.81 5.68
N ASN A 205 -19.71 -24.14 6.93
CA ASN A 205 -19.35 -23.16 7.96
C ASN A 205 -17.86 -22.79 7.89
#